data_AF-A0A1L3EVD4-F1
#
_entry.id   AF-A0A1L3EVD4-F1
#
_cell.length_a   1.000
_cell.length_b   1.000
_cell.length_c   1.000
_cell.angle_alpha   90.00
_cell.angle_beta   90.00
_cell.angle_gamma   90.00
#
_symmetry.space_group_name_H-M   'P 1'
#
loop_
_entity.id
_entity.type
_entity.pdbx_description
1 polymer ?
#
loop_
_entity_poly.entity_id
_entity_poly.type
_entity_poly.pdbx_seq_one_letter_code
_entity_poly.pdbx_strand_id
1 'polypeptide(L)'
;MKVRHLFVASLLLTVAAHAAEQAPVAGPAPAVKALEFNDCMRTDRITDWKVVDDRTLLVATGPDHFVVKTNVDCPRMGLGGGVRFKTAESNKAIGGFRICGTPTEKVDRINNDPPCSIESVQTLDKATYQAMSKNAKLSGSGAGTSGSKP
;
A
#
# COMPACT_ATOMS: atom_id res chain seq x y z
N MET A 1 20.67 44.15 -72.92
CA MET A 1 21.66 43.05 -72.84
C MET A 1 21.48 42.33 -71.50
N LYS A 2 21.84 41.04 -71.46
CA LYS A 2 21.42 39.96 -70.54
C LYS A 2 21.92 40.09 -69.08
N VAL A 3 21.32 39.21 -68.24
CA VAL A 3 21.82 38.54 -67.00
C VAL A 3 21.26 39.16 -65.69
N ARG A 4 20.21 38.61 -65.03
CA ARG A 4 20.05 37.37 -64.21
C ARG A 4 21.06 37.19 -63.06
N HIS A 5 20.70 37.60 -61.83
CA HIS A 5 21.15 36.99 -60.55
C HIS A 5 20.07 37.25 -59.48
N LEU A 6 19.26 36.24 -59.11
CA LEU A 6 19.38 35.37 -57.91
C LEU A 6 19.22 36.16 -56.59
N PHE A 7 18.02 36.11 -55.98
CA PHE A 7 17.68 35.25 -54.83
C PHE A 7 18.63 35.40 -53.64
N VAL A 8 18.19 36.03 -52.55
CA VAL A 8 18.15 35.44 -51.19
C VAL A 8 17.14 36.26 -50.37
N ALA A 9 16.00 35.65 -50.06
CA ALA A 9 15.02 36.19 -49.10
C ALA A 9 15.41 35.70 -47.70
N SER A 10 15.82 36.62 -46.83
CA SER A 10 16.09 36.33 -45.41
C SER A 10 14.79 36.43 -44.62
N LEU A 11 14.09 35.30 -44.42
CA LEU A 11 13.07 35.18 -43.38
C LEU A 11 13.76 34.99 -42.03
N LEU A 12 13.78 36.03 -41.21
CA LEU A 12 14.05 35.93 -39.78
C LEU A 12 12.73 35.55 -39.09
N LEU A 13 12.57 34.25 -38.78
CA LEU A 13 11.57 33.78 -37.82
C LEU A 13 12.17 33.82 -36.41
N THR A 14 11.59 34.64 -35.55
CA THR A 14 11.88 34.72 -34.11
C THR A 14 10.70 34.15 -33.30
N VAL A 15 11.03 33.59 -32.13
CA VAL A 15 10.15 33.28 -30.96
C VAL A 15 9.28 32.02 -31.15
N ALA A 16 9.17 31.02 -30.25
CA ALA A 16 9.36 30.93 -28.80
C ALA A 16 9.89 29.54 -28.41
N ALA A 17 10.93 29.50 -27.57
CA ALA A 17 11.31 28.29 -26.84
C ALA A 17 10.23 27.99 -25.80
N HIS A 18 9.43 26.96 -26.04
CA HIS A 18 8.56 26.39 -25.02
C HIS A 18 9.45 25.59 -24.07
N ALA A 19 9.85 26.20 -22.96
CA ALA A 19 10.37 25.46 -21.82
C ALA A 19 9.21 24.62 -21.25
N ALA A 20 9.10 23.38 -21.72
CA ALA A 20 8.30 22.38 -21.04
C ALA A 20 8.98 22.10 -19.71
N GLU A 21 8.41 22.64 -18.64
CA GLU A 21 8.75 22.29 -17.26
C GLU A 21 8.38 20.81 -17.07
N GLN A 22 9.35 19.94 -17.33
CA GLN A 22 9.25 18.52 -17.05
C GLN A 22 9.16 18.40 -15.53
N ALA A 23 7.94 18.17 -15.03
CA ALA A 23 7.72 17.75 -13.66
C ALA A 23 8.71 16.62 -13.33
N PRO A 24 9.39 16.67 -12.18
CA PRO A 24 10.35 15.63 -11.81
C PRO A 24 9.60 14.29 -11.82
N VAL A 25 10.07 13.38 -12.68
CA VAL A 25 9.66 11.98 -12.63
C VAL A 25 10.05 11.49 -11.25
N ALA A 26 9.07 11.40 -10.35
CA ALA A 26 9.26 10.78 -9.06
C ALA A 26 9.78 9.36 -9.33
N GLY A 27 11.07 9.14 -9.05
CA GLY A 27 11.66 7.82 -9.11
C GLY A 27 10.85 6.85 -8.23
N PRO A 28 10.92 5.53 -8.47
CA PRO A 28 10.21 4.55 -7.66
C PRO A 28 10.49 4.84 -6.18
N ALA A 29 9.44 5.05 -5.39
CA ALA A 29 9.58 5.18 -3.95
C ALA A 29 10.36 3.96 -3.42
N PRO A 30 11.33 4.14 -2.50
CA PRO A 30 12.11 3.04 -1.99
C PRO A 30 11.17 1.98 -1.40
N ALA A 31 11.37 0.71 -1.81
CA ALA A 31 10.58 -0.39 -1.31
C ALA A 31 10.70 -0.47 0.21
N VAL A 32 9.57 -0.40 0.91
CA VAL A 32 9.54 -0.49 2.37
C VAL A 32 10.05 -1.88 2.77
N LYS A 33 11.07 -1.92 3.62
CA LYS A 33 11.63 -3.18 4.11
C LYS A 33 10.59 -3.92 4.96
N ALA A 34 10.46 -5.22 4.76
CA ALA A 34 9.69 -6.09 5.64
C ALA A 34 10.23 -6.05 7.08
N LEU A 35 9.33 -6.25 8.04
CA LEU A 35 9.66 -6.35 9.46
C LEU A 35 10.50 -7.60 9.72
N GLU A 36 11.39 -7.52 10.70
CA GLU A 36 12.08 -8.69 11.22
C GLU A 36 11.06 -9.63 11.88
N PHE A 37 11.30 -10.94 11.83
CA PHE A 37 10.29 -11.97 12.14
C PHE A 37 9.61 -11.79 13.52
N ASN A 38 10.37 -11.36 14.53
CA ASN A 38 9.84 -11.16 15.88
C ASN A 38 8.96 -9.91 16.03
N ASP A 39 9.13 -8.94 15.15
CA ASP A 39 8.40 -7.67 15.15
C ASP A 39 7.15 -7.72 14.25
N CYS A 40 6.95 -8.84 13.54
CA CYS A 40 5.81 -9.01 12.65
C CYS A 40 4.49 -9.03 13.41
N MET A 41 3.48 -8.46 12.76
CA MET A 41 2.11 -8.41 13.27
C MET A 41 1.59 -9.83 13.52
N ARG A 42 1.11 -10.07 14.74
CA ARG A 42 0.55 -11.34 15.19
C ARG A 42 -0.95 -11.42 14.90
N THR A 43 -1.33 -12.13 13.85
CA THR A 43 -2.72 -12.21 13.39
C THR A 43 -3.62 -12.99 14.34
N ASP A 44 -3.07 -13.91 15.14
CA ASP A 44 -3.77 -14.62 16.21
C ASP A 44 -4.04 -13.76 17.45
N ARG A 45 -3.48 -12.55 17.51
CA ARG A 45 -3.59 -11.62 18.65
C ARG A 45 -4.27 -10.32 18.28
N ILE A 46 -4.94 -10.26 17.13
CA ILE A 46 -5.68 -9.07 16.72
C ILE A 46 -6.70 -8.74 17.80
N THR A 47 -6.70 -7.49 18.26
CA THR A 47 -7.64 -6.97 19.25
C THR A 47 -8.55 -5.90 18.64
N ASP A 48 -8.06 -5.14 17.67
CA ASP A 48 -8.81 -4.08 16.97
C ASP A 48 -8.32 -3.96 15.52
N TRP A 49 -9.21 -3.58 14.62
CA TRP A 49 -8.87 -3.28 13.23
C TRP A 49 -9.72 -2.16 12.65
N LYS A 50 -9.15 -1.40 11.70
CA LYS A 50 -9.80 -0.29 10.99
C LYS A 50 -9.45 -0.33 9.51
N VAL A 51 -10.45 -0.20 8.64
CA VAL A 51 -10.23 0.07 7.21
C VAL A 51 -10.34 1.58 7.01
N VAL A 52 -9.23 2.22 6.66
CA VAL A 52 -9.17 3.69 6.44
C VAL A 52 -9.62 4.01 5.02
N ASP A 53 -9.10 3.26 4.06
CA ASP A 53 -9.44 3.34 2.64
C ASP A 53 -9.29 1.97 1.99
N ASP A 54 -9.45 1.88 0.67
CA ASP A 54 -9.39 0.61 -0.05
C ASP A 54 -7.98 0.01 -0.09
N ARG A 55 -6.94 0.70 0.39
CA ARG A 55 -5.56 0.19 0.43
C ARG A 55 -4.96 0.13 1.82
N THR A 56 -5.60 0.75 2.81
CA THR A 56 -5.00 0.98 4.13
C THR A 56 -5.84 0.34 5.23
N LEU A 57 -5.21 -0.60 5.93
CA LEU A 57 -5.74 -1.23 7.12
C LEU A 57 -4.88 -0.88 8.34
N LEU A 58 -5.51 -0.52 9.44
CA LEU A 58 -4.87 -0.41 10.75
C LEU A 58 -5.24 -1.64 11.56
N VAL A 59 -4.26 -2.21 12.26
CA VAL A 59 -4.46 -3.38 13.12
C VAL A 59 -3.76 -3.16 14.44
N ALA A 60 -4.42 -3.48 15.54
CA ALA A 60 -3.81 -3.55 16.86
C ALA A 60 -3.75 -5.01 17.31
N THR A 61 -2.63 -5.42 17.88
CA THR A 61 -2.43 -6.75 18.46
C THR A 61 -2.00 -6.62 19.92
N GLY A 62 -2.94 -6.25 20.80
CA GLY A 62 -2.62 -5.88 22.18
C GLY A 62 -1.96 -4.49 22.25
N PRO A 63 -0.73 -4.35 22.78
CA PRO A 63 -0.04 -3.06 22.87
C PRO A 63 0.53 -2.57 21.53
N ASP A 64 0.74 -3.48 20.58
CA ASP A 64 1.39 -3.19 19.30
C ASP A 64 0.36 -2.74 18.25
N HIS A 65 0.73 -1.75 17.44
CA HIS A 65 -0.13 -1.16 16.43
C HIS A 65 0.57 -1.18 15.09
N PHE A 66 -0.17 -1.42 14.02
CA PHE A 66 0.36 -1.61 12.68
C PHE A 66 -0.49 -0.88 11.65
N VAL A 67 0.18 -0.44 10.58
CA VAL A 67 -0.45 -0.12 9.30
C VAL A 67 -0.06 -1.19 8.29
N VAL A 68 -1.06 -1.74 7.62
CA VAL A 68 -0.93 -2.68 6.52
C VAL A 68 -1.41 -1.97 5.25
N LYS A 69 -0.56 -1.93 4.23
CA LYS A 69 -0.91 -1.36 2.93
C LYS A 69 -0.90 -2.43 1.85
N THR A 70 -1.91 -2.42 0.98
CA THR A 70 -1.95 -3.28 -0.20
C THR A 70 -1.38 -2.58 -1.42
N ASN A 71 -0.80 -3.36 -2.35
CA ASN A 71 -0.19 -2.83 -3.57
C ASN A 71 -1.21 -2.34 -4.61
N VAL A 72 -2.47 -2.76 -4.47
CA VAL A 72 -3.62 -2.39 -5.31
C VAL A 72 -4.82 -2.10 -4.43
N ASP A 73 -5.84 -1.45 -4.99
CA ASP A 73 -7.12 -1.26 -4.33
C ASP A 73 -7.73 -2.61 -3.95
N CYS A 74 -8.00 -2.73 -2.66
CA CYS A 74 -8.57 -3.88 -2.00
C CYS A 74 -9.88 -3.50 -1.30
N PRO A 75 -10.96 -3.23 -2.07
CA PRO A 75 -12.24 -2.95 -1.45
C PRO A 75 -12.71 -4.14 -0.62
N ARG A 76 -13.50 -3.88 0.43
CA ARG A 76 -14.19 -4.90 1.24
C ARG A 76 -13.28 -5.77 2.13
N MET A 77 -12.09 -5.31 2.51
CA MET A 77 -11.14 -6.05 3.38
C MET A 77 -11.72 -6.52 4.73
N GLY A 78 -12.58 -5.73 5.36
CA GLY A 78 -13.17 -6.04 6.67
C GLY A 78 -14.58 -6.62 6.63
N LEU A 79 -15.12 -6.93 5.45
CA LEU A 79 -16.45 -7.53 5.36
C LEU A 79 -16.44 -8.96 5.91
N GLY A 80 -17.56 -9.38 6.51
CA GLY A 80 -17.69 -10.71 7.14
C GLY A 80 -17.25 -10.77 8.60
N GLY A 81 -17.20 -9.61 9.28
CA GLY A 81 -17.00 -9.54 10.73
C GLY A 81 -15.54 -9.58 11.18
N GLY A 82 -14.58 -9.37 10.27
CA GLY A 82 -13.17 -9.40 10.60
C GLY A 82 -12.25 -9.20 9.40
N VAL A 83 -10.97 -9.00 9.70
CA VAL A 83 -9.88 -8.92 8.70
C VAL A 83 -9.09 -10.21 8.69
N ARG A 84 -8.87 -10.77 7.50
CA ARG A 84 -8.21 -12.06 7.34
C ARG A 84 -6.93 -11.92 6.54
N PHE A 85 -5.93 -12.71 6.89
CA PHE A 85 -4.62 -12.66 6.28
C PHE A 85 -4.18 -14.03 5.77
N LYS A 86 -3.35 -14.00 4.73
CA LYS A 86 -2.60 -15.15 4.23
C LYS A 86 -1.13 -14.91 4.50
N THR A 87 -0.59 -15.70 5.41
CA THR A 87 0.82 -15.73 5.79
C THR A 87 1.66 -16.28 4.64
N ALA A 88 2.86 -15.74 4.44
CA ALA A 88 3.84 -16.30 3.51
C ALA A 88 4.22 -17.73 3.90
N GLU A 89 4.45 -18.60 2.92
CA GLU A 89 4.85 -20.01 3.17
C GLU A 89 6.15 -20.11 3.98
N SER A 90 7.11 -19.19 3.77
CA SER A 90 8.34 -19.11 4.56
C SER A 90 8.06 -18.84 6.04
N ASN A 91 7.05 -18.03 6.35
CA ASN A 91 6.67 -17.69 7.72
C ASN A 91 5.84 -18.80 8.36
N LYS A 92 5.07 -19.57 7.58
CA LYS A 92 4.32 -20.74 8.07
C LYS A 92 5.22 -21.80 8.69
N ALA A 93 6.41 -22.01 8.14
CA ALA A 93 7.38 -22.98 8.65
C ALA A 93 7.93 -22.64 10.05
N ILE A 94 7.93 -21.36 10.43
CA ILE A 94 8.56 -20.86 11.67
C ILE A 94 7.50 -20.40 12.69
N GLY A 95 6.37 -19.87 12.22
CA GLY A 95 5.25 -19.42 13.06
C GLY A 95 4.15 -18.76 12.22
N GLY A 96 3.17 -19.57 11.79
CA GLY A 96 2.20 -19.25 10.73
C GLY A 96 1.16 -18.15 10.99
N PHE A 97 1.22 -17.45 12.12
CA PHE A 97 0.31 -16.34 12.46
C PHE A 97 0.98 -14.97 12.40
N ARG A 98 1.98 -14.80 11.54
CA ARG A 98 2.75 -13.57 11.41
C ARG A 98 2.65 -12.98 10.02
N ILE A 99 2.46 -11.67 9.96
CA ILE A 99 2.52 -10.88 8.72
C ILE A 99 3.62 -9.83 8.87
N CYS A 100 4.60 -9.91 8.00
CA CYS A 100 5.84 -9.14 8.08
C CYS A 100 5.94 -8.03 7.02
N GLY A 101 5.02 -7.96 6.06
CA GLY A 101 5.09 -7.07 4.91
C GLY A 101 5.92 -7.64 3.76
N THR A 102 5.90 -8.97 3.57
CA THR A 102 6.58 -9.62 2.43
C THR A 102 5.66 -9.70 1.21
N PRO A 103 6.19 -9.73 -0.03
CA PRO A 103 5.36 -9.68 -1.25
C PRO A 103 4.39 -10.84 -1.46
N THR A 104 4.58 -11.97 -0.75
CA THR A 104 3.73 -13.16 -0.86
C THR A 104 2.61 -13.18 0.16
N GLU A 105 2.61 -12.27 1.14
CA GLU A 105 1.54 -12.10 2.11
C GLU A 105 0.36 -11.36 1.50
N LYS A 106 -0.86 -11.70 1.95
CA LYS A 106 -2.08 -11.14 1.37
C LYS A 106 -3.13 -10.83 2.41
N VAL A 107 -3.98 -9.85 2.11
CA VAL A 107 -5.27 -9.66 2.77
C VAL A 107 -6.30 -10.55 2.08
N ASP A 108 -6.93 -11.43 2.84
CA ASP A 108 -7.95 -12.35 2.35
C ASP A 108 -9.33 -11.70 2.41
N ARG A 109 -10.13 -11.91 1.36
CA ARG A 109 -11.46 -11.32 1.21
C ARG A 109 -12.55 -12.38 1.26
N ILE A 110 -13.78 -11.97 1.54
CA ILE A 110 -14.92 -12.91 1.67
C ILE A 110 -15.40 -13.39 0.29
N ASN A 111 -16.26 -14.40 0.27
CA ASN A 111 -16.97 -14.86 -0.93
C ASN A 111 -16.07 -15.24 -2.11
N ASN A 112 -14.87 -15.79 -1.83
CA ASN A 112 -13.87 -16.17 -2.84
C ASN A 112 -13.39 -15.01 -3.73
N ASP A 113 -13.55 -13.78 -3.27
CA ASP A 113 -12.90 -12.64 -3.89
C ASP A 113 -11.37 -12.85 -3.95
N PRO A 114 -10.69 -12.38 -5.01
CA PRO A 114 -9.24 -12.45 -5.07
C PRO A 114 -8.58 -11.76 -3.87
N PRO A 115 -7.61 -12.41 -3.20
CA PRO A 115 -6.86 -11.80 -2.11
C PRO A 115 -5.93 -10.71 -2.66
N CYS A 116 -5.70 -9.67 -1.88
CA CYS A 116 -4.88 -8.53 -2.29
C CYS A 116 -3.48 -8.65 -1.71
N SER A 117 -2.45 -8.47 -2.53
CA SER A 117 -1.07 -8.54 -2.05
C SER A 117 -0.75 -7.38 -1.12
N ILE A 118 -0.05 -7.70 -0.04
CA ILE A 118 0.46 -6.71 0.90
C ILE A 118 1.72 -6.09 0.30
N GLU A 119 1.75 -4.77 0.26
CA GLU A 119 2.90 -3.96 -0.14
C GLU A 119 3.83 -3.71 1.04
N SER A 120 3.27 -3.40 2.22
CA SER A 120 4.06 -3.17 3.42
C SER A 120 3.25 -3.40 4.70
N VAL A 121 3.97 -3.75 5.76
CA VAL A 121 3.50 -3.68 7.14
C VAL A 121 4.51 -2.88 7.94
N GLN A 122 4.02 -1.90 8.70
CA GLN A 122 4.86 -1.03 9.52
C GLN A 122 4.24 -0.89 10.90
N THR A 123 5.09 -0.81 11.92
CA THR A 123 4.67 -0.47 13.28
C THR A 123 4.24 0.98 13.35
N LEU A 124 3.23 1.26 14.17
CA LEU A 124 2.78 2.60 14.52
C LEU A 124 2.90 2.79 16.03
N ASP A 125 3.17 4.03 16.45
CA ASP A 125 2.87 4.41 17.81
C ASP A 125 1.35 4.54 18.01
N LYS A 126 0.92 4.47 19.28
CA LYS A 126 -0.50 4.53 19.65
C LYS A 126 -1.17 5.84 19.22
N ALA A 127 -0.49 6.97 19.30
CA ALA A 127 -1.09 8.26 18.97
C ALA A 127 -1.37 8.36 17.46
N THR A 128 -0.42 7.92 16.64
CA THR A 128 -0.56 7.84 15.17
C THR A 128 -1.69 6.89 14.79
N TYR A 129 -1.75 5.70 15.40
CA TYR A 129 -2.87 4.76 15.19
C TYR A 129 -4.23 5.41 15.48
N GLN A 130 -4.37 6.07 16.62
CA GLN A 130 -5.62 6.72 17.03
C GLN A 130 -5.98 7.89 16.11
N ALA A 131 -5.00 8.68 15.66
CA ALA A 131 -5.22 9.77 14.72
C ALA A 131 -5.75 9.24 13.38
N MET A 132 -5.14 8.19 12.82
CA MET A 132 -5.57 7.58 11.57
C MET A 132 -6.94 6.89 11.71
N SER A 133 -7.21 6.28 12.88
CA SER A 133 -8.47 5.57 13.16
C SER A 133 -9.71 6.47 13.08
N LYS A 134 -9.55 7.80 13.27
CA LYS A 134 -10.66 8.76 13.17
C LYS A 134 -11.28 8.82 11.77
N ASN A 135 -10.52 8.45 10.74
CA ASN A 135 -10.97 8.45 9.35
C ASN A 135 -11.40 7.04 8.87
N ALA A 136 -11.54 6.08 9.78
CA ALA A 136 -11.89 4.71 9.44
C ALA A 136 -13.32 4.65 8.86
N LYS A 137 -13.45 4.06 7.67
CA LYS A 137 -14.76 3.79 7.04
C LYS A 137 -15.44 2.55 7.64
N LEU A 138 -14.64 1.61 8.12
CA LEU A 138 -15.10 0.39 8.76
C LEU A 138 -14.16 0.03 9.91
N SER A 139 -14.71 -0.53 10.96
CA SER A 139 -13.94 -0.99 12.11
C SER A 139 -14.55 -2.22 12.74
N GLY A 140 -13.73 -2.96 13.51
CA GLY A 140 -14.20 -4.07 14.31
C GLY A 140 -13.16 -4.50 15.34
N SER A 141 -13.58 -5.39 16.22
CA SER A 141 -12.72 -5.97 17.26
C SER A 141 -12.26 -7.38 16.89
N GLY A 142 -11.18 -7.81 17.52
CA GLY A 142 -10.54 -9.10 17.31
C GLY A 142 -11.30 -10.32 17.85
N ALA A 143 -12.44 -10.14 18.51
CA ALA A 143 -13.27 -11.23 19.01
C ALA A 143 -14.02 -12.01 17.89
N GLY A 144 -13.99 -11.50 16.65
CA GLY A 144 -14.66 -12.08 15.47
C GLY A 144 -13.79 -13.00 14.61
N THR A 145 -14.06 -13.04 13.30
CA THR A 145 -13.39 -13.92 12.30
C THR A 145 -12.01 -13.43 11.87
N SER A 146 -11.36 -12.58 12.69
CA SER A 146 -10.09 -11.94 12.32
C SER A 146 -8.91 -12.89 12.52
N GLY A 147 -7.89 -12.79 11.67
CA GLY A 147 -6.63 -13.52 11.82
C GLY A 147 -6.12 -14.17 10.55
N SER A 148 -5.16 -15.09 10.66
CA SER A 148 -4.70 -15.88 9.51
C SER A 148 -5.56 -17.12 9.33
N LYS A 149 -5.88 -17.45 8.07
CA LYS A 149 -6.43 -18.78 7.74
C LYS A 149 -5.25 -19.77 7.66
N PRO A 150 -5.35 -20.98 8.27
CA PRO A 150 -4.39 -22.05 8.08
C PRO A 150 -4.20 -22.40 6.59
#